data_AF-A0A257PMP6-F1
#
_entry.id   AF-A0A257PMP6-F1
#
_cell.length_a   1.000
_cell.length_b   1.000
_cell.length_c   1.000
_cell.angle_alpha   90.00
_cell.angle_beta   90.00
_cell.angle_gamma   90.00
#
_symmetry.space_group_name_H-M   'P 1'
#
loop_
_entity.id
_entity.type
_entity.pdbx_description
1 polymer ?
#
loop_
_entity_poly.entity_id
_entity_poly.type
_entity_poly.pdbx_seq_one_letter_code
_entity_poly.pdbx_strand_id
1 'polypeptide(L)' 'MADGQIVVRNPVRLADYAPPAFLIDHVTLEFALDPEATIVRAKLNLRRQTPGALVLNGEQLELRSITLDSAPLGED' A
#
# COMPACT_ATOMS: atom_id res chain seq x y z
N MET A 1 -14.13 18.70 -21.64
CA MET A 1 -14.31 19.18 -20.26
C MET A 1 -14.01 18.00 -19.34
N ALA A 2 -12.75 17.75 -19.01
CA ALA A 2 -12.34 16.73 -18.05
C ALA A 2 -11.33 17.40 -17.14
N ASP A 3 -11.68 17.47 -15.86
CA ASP A 3 -11.00 18.17 -14.80
C ASP A 3 -9.60 17.59 -14.61
N GLY A 4 -8.58 18.33 -15.05
CA GLY A 4 -7.18 17.96 -14.90
C GLY A 4 -6.77 18.15 -13.45
N GLN A 5 -6.87 17.09 -12.65
CA GLN A 5 -6.37 17.08 -11.29
C GLN A 5 -4.85 17.35 -11.30
N ILE A 6 -4.49 18.57 -10.95
CA ILE A 6 -3.11 18.99 -10.69
C ILE A 6 -2.59 18.23 -9.47
N VAL A 7 -1.80 17.17 -9.70
CA VAL A 7 -1.07 16.48 -8.63
C VAL A 7 0.07 17.41 -8.17
N VAL A 8 -0.19 18.17 -7.10
CA VAL A 8 0.82 19.04 -6.51
C VAL A 8 1.84 18.15 -5.79
N ARG A 9 3.03 18.00 -6.38
CA ARG A 9 4.14 17.31 -5.75
C ARG A 9 4.69 18.17 -4.62
N ASN A 10 4.52 17.74 -3.38
CA ASN A 10 5.14 18.41 -2.24
C ASN A 10 6.65 18.06 -2.22
N PRO A 11 7.55 19.03 -2.03
CA PRO A 11 8.98 18.75 -2.03
C PRO A 11 9.37 17.88 -0.83
N VAL A 12 10.00 16.75 -1.08
CA VAL A 12 10.57 15.89 -0.04
C VAL A 12 11.95 16.44 0.35
N ARG A 13 12.13 16.82 1.61
CA ARG A 13 13.38 17.38 2.12
C ARG A 13 14.14 16.32 2.92
N LEU A 14 15.46 16.22 2.73
CA LEU A 14 16.28 15.29 3.51
C LEU A 14 16.21 15.56 5.02
N ALA A 15 16.01 16.82 5.43
CA ALA A 15 15.90 17.21 6.84
C ALA A 15 14.64 16.65 7.55
N ASP A 16 13.59 16.31 6.79
CA ASP A 16 12.33 15.77 7.30
C ASP A 16 12.31 14.22 7.30
N TYR A 17 13.45 13.57 7.00
CA TYR A 17 13.54 12.12 7.00
C TYR A 17 13.33 11.56 8.41
N ALA A 18 12.29 10.72 8.54
CA ALA A 18 12.02 9.94 9.74
C ALA A 18 12.04 8.45 9.41
N PRO A 19 12.52 7.58 10.31
CA PRO A 19 12.41 6.14 10.13
C PRO A 19 10.94 5.71 10.02
N PRO A 20 10.63 4.69 9.21
CA PRO A 20 9.26 4.23 9.02
C PRO A 20 8.69 3.65 10.33
N ALA A 21 7.40 3.89 10.57
CA ALA A 21 6.72 3.37 11.76
C ALA A 21 6.52 1.84 11.74
N PHE A 22 6.56 1.23 10.55
CA PHE A 22 6.41 -0.19 10.32
C PHE A 22 7.55 -0.70 9.45
N LEU A 23 8.12 -1.84 9.83
CA LEU A 23 9.06 -2.60 9.02
C LEU A 23 8.36 -3.76 8.35
N ILE A 24 8.84 -4.12 7.17
CA ILE A 24 8.39 -5.30 6.45
C ILE A 24 9.45 -6.38 6.63
N ASP A 25 9.13 -7.44 7.36
CA ASP A 25 10.03 -8.58 7.57
C ASP A 25 10.03 -9.52 6.36
N HIS A 26 8.85 -9.76 5.78
CA HIS A 26 8.69 -10.66 4.65
C HIS A 26 7.53 -10.22 3.77
N VAL A 27 7.70 -10.42 2.46
CA VAL A 27 6.66 -10.18 1.46
C VAL A 27 6.50 -11.44 0.63
N THR A 28 5.28 -11.95 0.56
CA THR A 28 4.90 -13.01 -0.37
C THR A 28 3.96 -12.41 -1.41
N LEU A 29 4.34 -12.51 -2.68
CA LEU A 29 3.54 -12.05 -3.81
C LEU A 29 3.14 -13.24 -4.67
N GLU A 30 1.84 -13.36 -4.92
CA GLU A 30 1.29 -14.35 -5.84
C GLU A 30 0.64 -13.60 -7.00
N PHE A 31 1.07 -13.93 -8.22
CA PHE A 31 0.59 -13.30 -9.44
C PHE A 31 -0.22 -14.32 -10.24
N ALA A 32 -1.51 -14.05 -10.41
CA ALA A 32 -2.30 -14.72 -11.44
C ALA A 32 -2.23 -13.85 -12.70
N LEU A 33 -1.33 -14.24 -13.61
CA LEU A 33 -1.05 -13.50 -14.84
C LEU A 33 -2.18 -13.72 -15.83
N ASP A 34 -2.79 -12.62 -16.24
CA ASP A 34 -3.77 -12.56 -17.30
C ASP A 34 -3.47 -11.33 -18.16
N PRO A 35 -3.53 -11.44 -19.50
CA PRO A 35 -3.19 -10.34 -20.41
C PRO A 35 -4.13 -9.13 -20.29
N GLU A 36 -5.37 -9.33 -19.82
CA GLU A 36 -6.34 -8.25 -19.63
C GLU A 36 -6.33 -7.73 -18.19
N ALA A 37 -6.24 -8.64 -17.19
CA ALA A 37 -6.29 -8.25 -15.78
C ALA A 37 -5.48 -9.18 -14.86
N THR A 38 -4.22 -8.82 -14.60
CA THR A 38 -3.37 -9.56 -13.65
C THR A 38 -3.83 -9.35 -12.21
N ILE A 39 -4.14 -10.44 -11.50
CA ILE A 39 -4.51 -10.40 -10.09
C ILE A 39 -3.24 -10.59 -9.24
N VAL A 40 -3.00 -9.65 -8.34
CA VAL A 40 -1.87 -9.70 -7.41
C VAL A 40 -2.39 -9.91 -5.99
N ARG A 41 -1.92 -10.98 -5.33
CA ARG A 41 -2.12 -11.19 -3.90
C ARG A 41 -0.83 -10.89 -3.18
N ALA A 42 -0.86 -9.95 -2.25
CA ALA A 42 0.29 -9.56 -1.45
C ALA A 42 0.03 -9.88 0.02
N LYS A 43 0.90 -10.71 0.61
CA LYS A 43 0.94 -10.98 2.04
C LYS A 43 2.18 -10.34 2.64
N LEU A 44 1.98 -9.34 3.50
CA LEU A 44 3.04 -8.57 4.13
C LEU A 44 3.12 -8.95 5.62
N ASN A 45 4.27 -9.47 6.05
CA ASN A 45 4.57 -9.65 7.47
C ASN A 45 5.19 -8.35 7.98
N LEU A 46 4.43 -7.63 8.81
CA LEU A 46 4.77 -6.29 9.28
C LEU A 46 5.11 -6.30 10.75
N ARG A 47 6.10 -5.49 11.13
CA ARG A 47 6.48 -5.25 12.53
C ARG A 47 6.35 -3.76 12.82
N ARG A 48 5.49 -3.43 13.80
CA ARG A 48 5.34 -2.05 14.29
C ARG A 48 6.56 -1.66 15.14
N GLN A 49 7.19 -0.53 14.82
CA GLN A 49 8.27 0.06 15.62
C GLN A 49 7.79 1.24 16.46
N THR A 50 6.87 2.05 15.92
CA THR A 50 6.32 3.22 16.61
C THR A 50 4.79 3.24 16.51
N PRO A 51 4.09 3.90 17.45
CA PRO A 51 2.65 4.11 17.34
C PRO A 51 2.34 4.98 16.12
N GLY A 52 1.26 4.64 15.40
CA GLY A 52 0.85 5.31 14.16
C GLY A 52 -0.07 4.46 13.29
N ALA A 53 -0.67 5.08 12.28
CA ALA A 53 -1.46 4.37 11.27
C ALA A 53 -0.54 3.66 10.27
N LEU A 54 -0.93 2.44 9.87
CA LEU A 54 -0.25 1.75 8.76
C LEU A 54 -0.72 2.39 7.46
N VAL A 55 0.21 3.00 6.72
CA VAL A 55 -0.07 3.62 5.41
C VAL A 55 0.63 2.79 4.35
N LEU A 56 -0.15 2.22 3.43
CA LEU A 56 0.34 1.48 2.27
C LEU A 56 0.09 2.32 1.02
N ASN A 57 1.15 2.67 0.29
CA ASN A 57 1.03 3.42 -0.95
C ASN A 57 0.77 2.43 -2.10
N GLY A 58 -0.31 2.66 -2.86
CA GLY A 58 -0.65 1.92 -4.06
C GLY A 58 -1.04 2.88 -5.18
N GLU A 59 -0.47 2.71 -6.37
CA GLU A 59 -0.78 3.52 -7.55
C GLU A 59 -1.40 2.65 -8.64
N GLN A 60 -2.54 3.11 -9.19
CA GLN A 60 -3.27 2.41 -10.26
C GLN A 60 -3.68 0.96 -9.91
N LEU A 61 -4.03 0.71 -8.65
CA LEU A 61 -4.48 -0.58 -8.15
C LEU A 61 -5.98 -0.57 -7.87
N GLU A 62 -6.65 -1.67 -8.20
CA GLU A 62 -8.03 -1.94 -7.78
C GLU A 62 -8.00 -2.84 -6.52
N LEU A 63 -8.42 -2.30 -5.38
CA LEU A 63 -8.44 -3.05 -4.13
C LEU A 63 -9.61 -4.04 -4.13
N ARG A 64 -9.29 -5.34 -4.17
CA ARG A 64 -10.30 -6.41 -4.14
C ARG A 64 -10.70 -6.84 -2.73
N SER A 65 -9.73 -6.99 -1.84
CA SER A 65 -9.96 -7.41 -0.46
C SER A 65 -8.74 -7.11 0.39
N ILE A 66 -8.96 -6.79 1.65
CA ILE A 66 -7.90 -6.63 2.65
C ILE A 66 -8.22 -7.48 3.88
N THR A 67 -7.20 -8.18 4.38
CA THR A 67 -7.30 -8.98 5.61
C THR A 67 -6.14 -8.63 6.53
N LEU A 68 -6.43 -8.39 7.80
CA LEU A 68 -5.45 -8.20 8.86
C LEU A 68 -5.50 -9.40 9.81
N ASP A 69 -4.37 -10.10 9.98
CA ASP A 69 -4.29 -11.29 10.85
C ASP A 69 -5.41 -12.32 10.57
N SER A 70 -5.69 -12.55 9.28
CA SER A 70 -6.78 -13.41 8.77
C SER A 70 -8.22 -12.91 9.02
N ALA A 71 -8.41 -11.76 9.67
CA ALA A 71 -9.70 -11.10 9.77
C ALA A 71 -9.93 -10.17 8.56
N PRO A 72 -11.06 -10.27 7.85
CA PRO A 72 -11.39 -9.32 6.80
C PRO A 72 -11.59 -7.93 7.40
N LEU A 73 -10.92 -6.93 6.82
CA LEU A 73 -11.26 -5.53 7.05
C LEU A 73 -12.29 -5.18 5.98
N GLY A 74 -13.38 -4.52 6.40
CA GLY A 74 -14.53 -4.24 5.54
C GLY A 74 -14.17 -3.50 4.25
N GLU A 75 -15.13 -3.48 3.34
CA GLU A 75 -15.09 -2.63 2.15
C GLU A 75 -15.14 -1.14 2.53
N ASP A 76 -14.38 -0.31 1.82
CA ASP A 76 -14.40 1.15 1.88
C ASP A 76 -15.55 1.70 1.02
#